data_AF-A0A150M6B7-F1
#
_entry.id   AF-A0A150M6B7-F1
#
_cell.length_a   1.000
_cell.length_b   1.000
_cell.length_c   1.000
_cell.angle_alpha   90.00
_cell.angle_beta   90.00
_cell.angle_gamma   90.00
#
_symmetry.space_group_name_H-M   'P 1'
#
loop_
_entity.id
_entity.type
_entity.pdbx_description
1 polymer ?
#
loop_
_entity_poly.entity_id
_entity_poly.type
_entity_poly.pdbx_seq_one_letter_code
_entity_poly.pdbx_strand_id
1 'polypeptide(L)'
;MFLTEQLVATDGSAYEMAGVIPGKVVMKTKLAALGYREVRGRNGNFLLPEGETARGHEFHYSVYEPRGETPFAYETSGRKGTKPDGYLAHRLVAGYVHFHFASAPAMVERWFAECEKVTING
;
A
#
# COMPACT_ATOMS: atom_id res chain seq x y z
N MET A 1 -1.91 -4.56 -7.24
CA MET A 1 -2.42 -5.06 -5.93
C MET A 1 -3.29 -6.27 -6.18
N PHE A 2 -2.94 -7.44 -5.64
CA PHE A 2 -3.75 -8.67 -5.79
C PHE A 2 -4.96 -8.70 -4.84
N LEU A 3 -4.88 -7.95 -3.74
CA LEU A 3 -5.93 -7.93 -2.71
C LEU A 3 -7.19 -7.15 -3.09
N THR A 4 -7.21 -6.45 -4.23
CA THR A 4 -8.39 -5.70 -4.68
C THR A 4 -9.50 -6.62 -5.19
N GLU A 5 -10.68 -6.08 -5.54
CA GLU A 5 -11.78 -6.85 -6.13
C GLU A 5 -11.48 -7.31 -7.56
N GLN A 6 -10.76 -6.48 -8.33
CA GLN A 6 -10.54 -6.75 -9.74
C GLN A 6 -9.20 -6.21 -10.26
N LEU A 7 -8.63 -6.89 -11.26
CA LEU A 7 -7.58 -6.39 -12.14
C LEU A 7 -8.17 -6.16 -13.54
N VAL A 8 -8.09 -4.94 -14.05
CA VAL A 8 -8.43 -4.62 -15.44
C VAL A 8 -7.14 -4.50 -16.25
N ALA A 9 -6.98 -5.35 -17.25
CA ALA A 9 -5.83 -5.39 -18.14
C ALA A 9 -5.91 -4.30 -19.22
N THR A 10 -4.81 -4.09 -19.95
CA THR A 10 -4.70 -3.03 -20.97
C THR A 10 -5.59 -3.24 -22.19
N ASP A 11 -6.04 -4.47 -22.43
CA ASP A 11 -7.00 -4.86 -23.46
C ASP A 11 -8.46 -4.68 -23.02
N GLY A 12 -8.70 -4.25 -21.78
CA GLY A 12 -10.03 -4.11 -21.18
C GLY A 12 -10.55 -5.38 -20.51
N SER A 13 -9.85 -6.52 -20.64
CA SER A 13 -10.21 -7.76 -19.94
C SER A 13 -10.12 -7.56 -18.44
N ALA A 14 -11.08 -8.10 -17.70
CA ALA A 14 -11.19 -7.89 -16.26
C ALA A 14 -11.21 -9.24 -15.52
N TYR A 15 -10.39 -9.35 -14.48
CA TYR A 15 -10.15 -10.58 -13.73
C TYR A 15 -10.52 -10.38 -12.27
N GLU A 16 -11.29 -11.31 -11.71
CA GLU A 16 -11.60 -11.35 -10.28
C GLU A 16 -10.35 -11.66 -9.47
N MET A 17 -10.24 -11.02 -8.31
CA MET A 17 -9.07 -11.06 -7.43
C MET A 17 -9.53 -11.37 -6.00
N ALA A 18 -8.69 -11.18 -4.97
CA ALA A 18 -9.04 -11.64 -3.62
C ALA A 18 -10.21 -10.89 -2.96
N GLY A 19 -10.58 -9.69 -3.44
CA GLY A 19 -11.77 -8.97 -2.94
C GLY A 19 -11.65 -8.39 -1.53
N VAL A 20 -10.45 -8.35 -0.94
CA VAL A 20 -10.21 -7.84 0.42
C VAL A 20 -10.24 -6.30 0.45
N ILE A 21 -9.72 -5.66 -0.59
CA ILE A 21 -9.65 -4.20 -0.74
C ILE A 21 -10.72 -3.74 -1.76
N PRO A 22 -11.72 -2.93 -1.38
CA PRO A 22 -12.80 -2.50 -2.27
C PRO A 22 -12.32 -1.60 -3.41
N GLY A 23 -12.59 -1.97 -4.65
CA GLY A 23 -12.13 -1.27 -5.84
C GLY A 23 -11.29 -2.15 -6.75
N LYS A 24 -10.75 -1.55 -7.80
CA LYS A 24 -10.04 -2.25 -8.86
C LYS A 24 -8.68 -1.65 -9.12
N VAL A 25 -7.75 -2.46 -9.61
CA VAL A 25 -6.51 -1.96 -10.19
C VAL A 25 -6.60 -2.01 -11.71
N VAL A 26 -6.28 -0.90 -12.36
CA VAL A 26 -6.35 -0.77 -13.82
C VAL A 26 -4.94 -0.62 -14.37
N MET A 27 -4.51 -1.57 -15.20
CA MET A 27 -3.25 -1.51 -15.92
C MET A 27 -3.29 -0.37 -16.93
N LYS A 28 -2.26 0.49 -16.93
CA LYS A 28 -2.06 1.51 -17.95
C LYS A 28 -0.96 1.08 -18.91
N THR A 29 -0.99 1.61 -20.13
CA THR A 29 0.04 1.35 -21.15
C THR A 29 1.32 2.16 -20.92
N LYS A 30 1.25 3.17 -20.06
CA LYS A 30 2.37 4.03 -19.65
C LYS A 30 2.64 3.86 -18.16
N LEU A 31 3.87 4.10 -17.78
CA LEU A 31 4.31 4.04 -16.39
C LEU A 31 3.52 5.03 -15.54
N ALA A 32 2.83 4.54 -14.51
CA ALA A 32 1.99 5.36 -13.63
C ALA A 32 2.85 6.11 -12.61
N ALA A 33 3.81 5.42 -12.00
CA ALA A 33 4.82 6.04 -11.15
C ALA A 33 6.15 5.30 -11.19
N LEU A 34 7.22 6.08 -11.04
CA LEU A 34 8.59 5.63 -10.83
C LEU A 34 9.32 6.60 -9.91
N GLY A 35 10.08 6.04 -8.98
CA GLY A 35 11.09 6.76 -8.22
C GLY A 35 10.94 6.61 -6.71
N TYR A 36 11.91 7.17 -5.99
CA TYR A 36 11.95 7.12 -4.53
C TYR A 36 10.81 7.91 -3.88
N ARG A 37 10.45 7.44 -2.69
CA ARG A 37 9.43 8.02 -1.81
C ARG A 37 9.96 8.10 -0.40
N GLU A 38 9.71 9.24 0.24
CA GLU A 38 9.64 9.30 1.69
C GLU A 38 8.19 9.00 2.09
N VAL A 39 8.02 8.17 3.11
CA VAL A 39 6.72 7.71 3.61
C VAL A 39 6.59 8.15 5.05
N ARG A 40 5.52 8.88 5.37
CA ARG A 40 5.22 9.32 6.73
C ARG A 40 4.04 8.51 7.28
N GLY A 41 4.24 7.92 8.46
CA GLY A 41 3.23 7.15 9.14
C GLY A 41 2.02 7.98 9.59
N ARG A 42 0.90 7.30 9.81
CA ARG A 42 -0.37 7.89 10.23
C ARG A 42 -0.95 7.07 11.38
N ASN A 43 -1.79 7.70 12.20
CA ASN A 43 -2.52 6.99 13.24
C ASN A 43 -3.29 5.78 12.68
N GLY A 44 -3.27 4.67 13.41
CA GLY A 44 -3.86 3.39 13.02
C GLY A 44 -2.98 2.48 12.16
N ASN A 45 -1.89 2.98 11.58
CA ASN A 45 -0.92 2.15 10.86
C ASN A 45 0.06 1.49 11.85
N PHE A 46 -0.14 0.21 12.15
CA PHE A 46 0.72 -0.56 13.06
C PHE A 46 2.16 -0.71 12.55
N LEU A 47 2.35 -0.70 11.22
CA LEU A 47 3.64 -0.94 10.57
C LEU A 47 4.52 0.32 10.64
N LEU A 48 3.90 1.50 10.45
CA LEU A 48 4.55 2.80 10.49
C LEU A 48 3.65 3.81 11.25
N PRO A 49 3.82 3.92 12.59
CA PRO A 49 3.02 4.82 13.42
C PRO A 49 3.18 6.30 13.07
N GLU A 50 2.25 7.12 13.55
CA GLU A 50 2.29 8.57 13.37
C GLU A 50 3.61 9.18 13.90
N GLY A 51 4.21 10.06 13.11
CA GLY A 51 5.47 10.73 13.44
C GLY A 51 6.72 9.96 12.98
N GLU A 52 6.58 8.70 12.59
CA GLU A 52 7.69 7.94 12.00
C GLU A 52 7.75 8.08 10.48
N THR A 53 8.97 7.93 9.96
CA THR A 53 9.23 7.98 8.52
C THR A 53 9.99 6.76 8.06
N ALA A 54 9.73 6.38 6.82
CA ALA A 54 10.45 5.34 6.10
C ALA A 54 10.76 5.83 4.69
N ARG A 55 11.63 5.11 4.00
CA ARG A 55 11.92 5.32 2.58
C ARG A 55 11.52 4.10 1.78
N GLY A 56 11.25 4.31 0.51
CA GLY A 56 10.97 3.25 -0.44
C GLY A 56 11.03 3.77 -1.87
N HIS A 57 10.51 2.98 -2.79
CA HIS A 57 10.33 3.41 -4.17
C HIS A 57 9.02 2.88 -4.73
N GLU A 58 8.51 3.57 -5.74
CA GLU A 58 7.41 3.09 -6.56
C GLU A 58 7.96 2.70 -7.93
N PHE A 59 7.42 1.63 -8.49
CA PHE A 59 7.57 1.28 -9.89
C PHE A 59 6.35 0.47 -10.35
N HIS A 60 5.37 1.14 -10.95
CA HIS A 60 4.13 0.48 -11.36
C HIS A 60 3.47 1.14 -12.56
N TYR A 61 2.76 0.31 -13.33
CA TYR A 61 1.93 0.70 -14.48
C TYR A 61 0.45 0.77 -14.12
N SER A 62 0.02 0.04 -13.08
CA SER A 62 -1.37 0.08 -12.63
C SER A 62 -1.65 1.29 -11.76
N VAL A 63 -2.91 1.71 -11.76
CA VAL A 63 -3.46 2.65 -10.78
C VAL A 63 -4.55 1.94 -10.00
N TYR A 64 -4.76 2.36 -8.76
CA TYR A 64 -5.88 1.89 -7.95
C TYR A 64 -7.07 2.85 -8.11
N GLU A 65 -8.23 2.31 -8.44
CA GLU A 65 -9.51 3.00 -8.55
C GLU A 65 -10.41 2.50 -7.41
N PRO A 66 -10.52 3.24 -6.29
CA PRO A 66 -11.24 2.80 -5.10
C PRO A 66 -12.74 2.77 -5.33
N ARG A 67 -13.43 1.85 -4.65
CA ARG A 67 -14.89 1.83 -4.56
C ARG A 67 -15.36 2.66 -3.37
N GLY A 68 -15.44 3.98 -3.55
CA GLY A 68 -15.84 4.94 -2.51
C GLY A 68 -14.65 5.53 -1.76
N GLU A 69 -14.91 6.09 -0.58
CA GLU A 69 -13.85 6.63 0.29
C GLU A 69 -13.03 5.48 0.89
N THR A 70 -11.70 5.61 0.85
CA THR A 70 -10.79 4.60 1.39
C THR A 70 -9.85 5.21 2.42
N PRO A 71 -9.71 4.60 3.60
CA PRO A 71 -8.71 5.02 4.58
C PRO A 71 -7.30 4.83 4.03
N PHE A 72 -6.50 5.90 4.07
CA PHE A 72 -5.10 5.89 3.66
C PHE A 72 -4.21 5.35 4.78
N ALA A 73 -3.16 4.61 4.42
CA ALA A 73 -2.23 4.03 5.40
C ALA A 73 -1.11 4.98 5.80
N TYR A 74 -0.72 5.89 4.93
CA TYR A 74 0.42 6.78 5.13
C TYR A 74 0.35 7.95 4.14
N GLU A 75 1.27 8.91 4.29
CA GLU A 75 1.51 9.93 3.28
C GLU A 75 2.79 9.60 2.51
N THR A 76 2.79 9.81 1.19
CA THR A 76 3.99 9.69 0.37
C THR A 76 4.42 11.06 -0.13
N SER A 77 5.72 11.33 -0.02
CA SER A 77 6.38 12.53 -0.54
C SER A 77 7.36 12.14 -1.64
N GLY A 78 7.33 12.87 -2.75
CA GLY A 78 8.25 12.68 -3.86
C GLY A 78 8.32 13.89 -4.76
N ARG A 79 8.85 13.72 -5.99
CA ARG A 79 9.03 14.82 -6.96
C ARG A 79 7.73 15.56 -7.32
N LYS A 80 6.56 14.91 -7.17
CA LYS A 80 5.25 15.47 -7.50
C LYS A 80 4.53 16.07 -6.28
N GLY A 81 5.21 16.22 -5.15
CA GLY A 81 4.65 16.70 -3.90
C GLY A 81 4.28 15.57 -2.93
N THR A 82 3.44 15.91 -1.96
CA THR A 82 2.98 15.04 -0.88
C THR A 82 1.50 14.74 -1.04
N LYS A 83 1.10 13.49 -0.81
CA LYS A 83 -0.30 13.06 -0.88
C LYS A 83 -0.58 11.90 0.10
N PRO A 84 -1.84 11.72 0.54
CA PRO A 84 -2.28 10.48 1.16
C PRO A 84 -2.13 9.30 0.19
N ASP A 85 -1.70 8.14 0.69
CA ASP A 85 -1.46 6.95 -0.11
C ASP A 85 -1.63 5.66 0.72
N GLY A 86 -1.60 4.52 0.00
CA GLY A 86 -1.85 3.21 0.57
C GLY A 86 -3.30 3.02 1.04
N TYR A 87 -3.55 1.84 1.58
CA TYR A 87 -4.84 1.39 2.10
C TYR A 87 -4.64 0.77 3.47
N LEU A 88 -5.47 1.18 4.43
CA LEU A 88 -5.41 0.71 5.82
C LEU A 88 -6.76 0.13 6.26
N ALA A 89 -6.78 -1.15 6.61
CA ALA A 89 -7.95 -1.78 7.23
C ALA A 89 -7.51 -2.79 8.29
N HIS A 90 -7.92 -2.61 9.54
CA HIS A 90 -7.49 -3.46 10.65
C HIS A 90 -5.96 -3.60 10.72
N ARG A 91 -5.41 -4.81 10.45
CA ARG A 91 -3.98 -5.12 10.36
C ARG A 91 -3.48 -5.27 8.91
N LEU A 92 -4.21 -4.72 7.94
CA LEU A 92 -3.82 -4.68 6.54
C LEU A 92 -3.29 -3.28 6.21
N VAL A 93 -2.02 -3.24 5.80
CA VAL A 93 -1.38 -2.07 5.18
C VAL A 93 -0.98 -2.49 3.77
N ALA A 94 -1.50 -1.81 2.76
CA ALA A 94 -1.20 -2.11 1.36
C ALA A 94 -0.93 -0.84 0.57
N GLY A 95 -0.10 -0.91 -0.45
CA GLY A 95 0.14 0.20 -1.37
C GLY A 95 1.22 -0.13 -2.38
N TYR A 96 1.55 0.85 -3.22
CA TYR A 96 2.56 0.68 -4.28
C TYR A 96 4.00 0.90 -3.83
N VAL A 97 4.21 1.38 -2.60
CA VAL A 97 5.55 1.64 -2.09
C VAL A 97 6.22 0.31 -1.78
N HIS A 98 7.33 0.05 -2.46
CA HIS A 98 8.29 -0.97 -2.07
C HIS A 98 9.18 -0.38 -0.97
N PHE A 99 8.86 -0.73 0.28
CA PHE A 99 9.59 -0.22 1.45
C PHE A 99 11.04 -0.69 1.45
N HIS A 100 11.95 0.26 1.71
CA HIS A 100 13.34 -0.04 2.04
C HIS A 100 13.45 -0.18 3.56
N PHE A 101 13.24 -1.39 4.07
CA PHE A 101 13.15 -1.64 5.52
C PHE A 101 14.36 -1.15 6.33
N ALA A 102 15.58 -1.17 5.76
CA ALA A 102 16.75 -0.65 6.45
C ALA A 102 16.71 0.88 6.69
N SER A 103 15.78 1.62 6.07
CA SER A 103 15.52 3.02 6.42
C SER A 103 14.70 3.21 7.68
N ALA A 104 13.98 2.17 8.13
CA ALA A 104 13.18 2.17 9.34
C ALA A 104 13.08 0.73 9.90
N PRO A 105 14.16 0.19 10.49
CA PRO A 105 14.20 -1.21 10.96
C PRO A 105 13.08 -1.58 11.95
N ALA A 106 12.65 -0.62 12.78
CA ALA A 106 11.54 -0.79 13.71
C ALA A 106 10.22 -1.21 13.03
N MET A 107 10.02 -0.91 11.74
CA MET A 107 8.87 -1.41 10.99
C MET A 107 8.84 -2.94 10.94
N VAL A 108 10.00 -3.56 10.73
CA VAL A 108 10.13 -5.01 10.62
C VAL A 108 9.89 -5.66 11.99
N GLU A 109 10.44 -5.06 13.05
CA GLU A 109 10.22 -5.53 14.43
C GLU A 109 8.73 -5.49 14.80
N ARG A 110 8.02 -4.40 14.46
CA ARG A 110 6.57 -4.30 14.68
C ARG A 110 5.78 -5.31 13.86
N TRP A 111 6.20 -5.55 12.62
CA TRP A 111 5.55 -6.55 11.79
C TRP A 111 5.64 -7.93 12.44
N PHE A 112 6.84 -8.35 12.87
CA PHE A 112 6.99 -9.62 13.59
C PHE A 112 6.17 -9.66 14.88
N ALA A 113 6.20 -8.61 15.69
CA ALA A 113 5.41 -8.53 16.91
C ALA A 113 3.89 -8.62 16.67
N GLU A 114 3.37 -8.08 15.56
CA GLU A 114 1.95 -8.27 15.21
C GLU A 114 1.64 -9.68 14.71
N CYS A 115 2.55 -10.31 13.96
CA CYS A 115 2.40 -11.69 13.53
C CYS A 115 2.34 -12.65 14.73
N GLU A 116 3.18 -12.43 15.75
CA GLU A 116 3.22 -13.26 16.96
C GLU A 116 1.93 -13.19 17.79
N LYS A 117 1.17 -12.08 17.70
CA LYS A 117 -0.12 -11.94 18.38
C LYS A 117 -1.24 -12.75 17.73
N VAL A 118 -1.05 -13.19 16.48
CA VAL A 118 -2.06 -13.95 15.75
C VAL A 118 -1.81 -15.44 15.93
N THR A 119 -2.57 -16.05 16.83
CA THR A 119 -2.66 -17.51 16.91
C THR A 119 -3.73 -17.99 15.93
N ILE A 120 -3.35 -18.79 14.93
CA ILE A 120 -4.32 -19.48 14.09
C ILE A 120 -4.87 -20.64 14.91
N ASN A 121 -5.99 -20.44 15.57
CA ASN A 121 -6.76 -21.55 16.11
C ASN A 121 -7.43 -22.24 14.91
N GLY A 122 -6.90 -23.41 14.57
CA GLY A 122 -7.48 -24.30 13.55
C GLY A 122 -8.77 -24.95 14.00
#